data_AF-A0A914XU80-F1
#
_entry.id   AF-A0A914XU80-F1
#
_cell.length_a   1.000
_cell.length_b   1.000
_cell.length_c   1.000
_cell.angle_alpha   90.00
_cell.angle_beta   90.00
_cell.angle_gamma   90.00
#
_symmetry.space_group_name_H-M   'P 1'
#
loop_
_entity.id
_entity.type
_entity.pdbx_description
1 polymer ?
#
loop_
_entity_poly.entity_id
_entity_poly.type
_entity_poly.pdbx_seq_one_letter_code
_entity_poly.pdbx_strand_id
1 'polypeptide(L)'
;MNTILQIQYPDSIFFIGLNLVVVPFILFDYQVGLALALINGKAKEIGMEKIEGWEAQRLKMLAADGIEAKRYHVLADKQWDYFQELCKYSGEIYSTPEVIKQIYDEVSEGRKTAVTEYKKHSYRIIDSKTFKKFDSLKFDFD
;
A
#
# COMPACT_ATOMS: atom_id res chain seq x y z
N MET A 1 -4.94 -8.51 -5.75
CA MET A 1 -4.83 -9.95 -5.49
C MET A 1 -3.61 -10.62 -6.10
N ASN A 2 -3.41 -10.69 -7.43
CA ASN A 2 -2.22 -11.33 -8.05
C ASN A 2 -0.86 -10.69 -7.73
N THR A 3 -0.80 -9.59 -6.97
CA THR A 3 0.45 -9.09 -6.40
C THR A 3 0.79 -9.71 -5.04
N ILE A 4 -0.09 -10.58 -4.51
CA ILE A 4 0.12 -11.33 -3.26
C ILE A 4 -0.08 -12.82 -3.50
N LEU A 5 -1.14 -13.23 -4.20
CA LEU A 5 -1.50 -14.65 -4.35
C LEU A 5 -0.94 -15.23 -5.63
N GLN A 6 -0.43 -16.46 -5.58
CA GLN A 6 -0.19 -17.26 -6.77
C GLN A 6 -1.51 -17.94 -7.18
N ILE A 7 -1.90 -17.83 -8.45
CA ILE A 7 -3.24 -18.22 -8.92
C ILE A 7 -3.53 -19.72 -8.76
N GLN A 8 -2.53 -20.58 -8.98
CA GLN A 8 -2.65 -22.05 -8.91
C GLN A 8 -2.59 -22.58 -7.46
N TYR A 9 -1.98 -21.81 -6.56
CA TYR A 9 -1.78 -22.14 -5.14
C TYR A 9 -2.16 -20.96 -4.23
N PRO A 10 -3.41 -20.46 -4.31
CA PRO A 10 -3.81 -19.18 -3.71
C PRO A 10 -3.88 -19.19 -2.18
N ASP A 11 -3.81 -20.36 -1.56
CA ASP A 11 -3.82 -20.60 -0.11
C ASP A 11 -2.45 -21.02 0.45
N SER A 12 -1.47 -21.24 -0.42
CA SER A 12 -0.20 -21.89 -0.06
C SER A 12 1.04 -21.11 -0.48
N ILE A 13 0.95 -20.28 -1.54
CA ILE A 13 2.07 -19.47 -2.03
C ILE A 13 1.67 -18.00 -2.05
N PHE A 14 2.40 -17.22 -1.26
CA PHE A 14 2.18 -15.79 -1.09
C PHE A 14 3.46 -15.00 -1.42
N PHE A 15 3.29 -13.85 -2.06
CA PHE A 15 4.35 -12.88 -2.32
C PHE A 15 4.10 -11.61 -1.52
N ILE A 16 5.02 -11.26 -0.64
CA ILE A 16 4.94 -10.04 0.17
C ILE A 16 5.93 -9.01 -0.40
N GLY A 17 5.44 -7.80 -0.63
CA GLY A 17 6.25 -6.66 -1.06
C GLY A 17 6.54 -6.55 -2.56
N LEU A 18 5.77 -7.20 -3.44
CA LEU A 18 5.92 -7.01 -4.89
C LEU A 18 5.53 -5.59 -5.36
N ASN A 19 4.63 -4.92 -4.64
CA ASN A 19 4.14 -3.60 -5.03
C ASN A 19 5.19 -2.50 -4.79
N LEU A 20 5.32 -1.58 -5.75
CA LEU A 20 6.33 -0.52 -5.79
C LEU A 20 5.70 0.86 -5.59
N VAL A 21 6.51 1.81 -5.11
CA VAL A 21 6.10 3.20 -4.83
C VAL A 21 4.94 3.22 -3.82
N VAL A 22 5.23 2.79 -2.60
CA VAL A 22 4.29 2.57 -1.50
C VAL A 22 4.94 2.93 -0.16
N VAL A 23 4.16 2.99 0.92
CA VAL A 23 4.64 2.94 2.30
C VAL A 23 4.85 1.47 2.70
N PRO A 24 6.09 0.94 2.72
CA PRO A 24 6.33 -0.50 2.67
C PRO A 24 5.81 -1.25 3.89
N PHE A 25 6.07 -0.76 5.10
CA PHE A 25 5.67 -1.48 6.32
C PHE A 25 4.16 -1.59 6.48
N ILE A 26 3.41 -0.56 6.07
CA ILE A 26 1.94 -0.59 6.07
C ILE A 26 1.41 -1.56 5.01
N LEU A 27 2.02 -1.54 3.81
CA LEU A 27 1.70 -2.54 2.79
C LEU A 27 1.92 -3.96 3.34
N PHE A 28 3.08 -4.24 3.92
CA PHE A 28 3.43 -5.57 4.39
C PHE A 28 2.46 -6.07 5.45
N ASP A 29 2.07 -5.21 6.39
CA ASP A 29 1.10 -5.53 7.43
C ASP A 29 -0.21 -6.06 6.82
N TYR A 30 -0.81 -5.32 5.88
CA TYR A 30 -2.04 -5.75 5.22
C TYR A 30 -1.87 -6.97 4.31
N GLN A 31 -0.72 -7.11 3.64
CA GLN A 31 -0.46 -8.29 2.80
C GLN A 31 -0.32 -9.56 3.65
N VAL A 32 0.33 -9.46 4.81
CA VAL A 32 0.45 -10.56 5.78
C VAL A 32 -0.91 -10.86 6.42
N GLY A 33 -1.69 -9.85 6.79
CA GLY A 33 -3.05 -10.02 7.32
C GLY A 33 -3.95 -10.83 6.38
N LEU A 34 -3.94 -10.50 5.08
CA LEU A 34 -4.67 -11.29 4.07
C LEU A 34 -4.14 -12.71 3.92
N ALA A 35 -2.81 -12.90 3.87
CA ALA A 35 -2.22 -14.23 3.75
C ALA A 35 -2.61 -15.12 4.95
N LEU A 36 -2.52 -14.60 6.17
CA LEU A 36 -2.94 -15.32 7.38
C LEU A 36 -4.45 -15.61 7.39
N ALA A 37 -5.28 -14.68 6.94
CA ALA A 37 -6.72 -14.90 6.84
C ALA A 37 -7.05 -16.04 5.86
N LEU A 38 -6.34 -16.12 4.72
CA LEU A 38 -6.49 -17.18 3.75
C LEU A 38 -6.04 -18.54 4.30
N ILE A 39 -4.83 -18.61 4.88
CA ILE A 39 -4.28 -19.83 5.49
C ILE A 39 -5.23 -20.40 6.56
N ASN A 40 -5.89 -19.53 7.32
CA ASN A 40 -6.79 -19.94 8.40
C ASN A 40 -8.25 -20.17 7.96
N GLY A 41 -8.57 -20.02 6.66
CA GLY A 41 -9.94 -20.12 6.15
C GLY A 41 -10.89 -19.03 6.69
N LYS A 42 -10.34 -17.89 7.12
CA LYS A 42 -11.08 -16.73 7.68
C LYS A 42 -11.27 -15.60 6.69
N ALA A 43 -10.52 -15.59 5.60
CA ALA A 43 -10.69 -14.59 4.55
C ALA A 43 -12.13 -14.67 4.01
N LYS A 44 -12.72 -13.52 3.70
CA LYS A 44 -13.99 -13.49 2.97
C LYS A 44 -13.81 -14.20 1.64
N GLU A 45 -14.86 -14.86 1.17
CA GLU A 45 -14.82 -15.65 -0.06
C GLU A 45 -14.30 -14.79 -1.23
N ILE A 46 -13.05 -15.06 -1.62
CA ILE A 46 -12.48 -14.54 -2.85
C ILE A 46 -12.77 -15.61 -3.90
N GLY A 47 -13.85 -15.43 -4.65
CA GLY A 47 -14.17 -16.35 -5.75
C GLY A 47 -12.99 -16.48 -6.72
N MET A 48 -12.67 -17.70 -7.16
CA MET A 48 -11.55 -17.97 -8.07
C MET A 48 -11.63 -17.14 -9.36
N GLU A 49 -12.84 -16.94 -9.89
CA GLU A 49 -13.09 -16.04 -11.04
C GLU A 49 -12.51 -14.63 -10.82
N LYS A 50 -12.59 -14.13 -9.57
CA LYS A 50 -12.05 -12.82 -9.23
C LYS A 50 -10.53 -12.82 -9.17
N ILE A 51 -9.90 -13.90 -8.67
CA ILE A 51 -8.44 -14.05 -8.65
C ILE A 51 -7.92 -14.08 -10.08
N GLU A 52 -8.50 -14.93 -10.91
CA GLU A 52 -8.14 -15.10 -12.32
C GLU A 52 -8.36 -13.81 -13.14
N GLY A 53 -9.47 -13.11 -12.89
CA GLY A 53 -9.81 -11.87 -13.59
C GLY A 53 -9.01 -10.63 -13.15
N TRP A 54 -8.36 -10.65 -11.98
CA TRP A 54 -7.77 -9.44 -11.38
C TRP A 54 -6.60 -8.89 -12.20
N GLU A 55 -5.75 -9.76 -12.75
CA GLU A 55 -4.63 -9.34 -13.60
C GLU A 55 -5.10 -8.73 -14.90
N ALA A 56 -6.05 -9.37 -15.58
CA ALA A 56 -6.64 -8.84 -16.80
C ALA A 56 -7.31 -7.48 -16.55
N GLN A 57 -8.06 -7.34 -15.44
CA GLN A 57 -8.68 -6.07 -15.04
C GLN A 57 -7.62 -4.99 -14.77
N ARG A 58 -6.55 -5.31 -14.04
CA ARG A 58 -5.47 -4.38 -13.73
C ARG A 58 -4.72 -3.93 -14.98
N LEU A 59 -4.40 -4.84 -15.89
CA LEU A 59 -3.78 -4.51 -17.19
C LEU A 59 -4.69 -3.64 -18.04
N LYS A 60 -6.00 -3.92 -18.06
CA LYS A 60 -7.00 -3.10 -18.77
C LYS A 60 -7.07 -1.68 -18.19
N MET A 61 -7.05 -1.53 -16.87
CA MET A 61 -7.01 -0.21 -16.21
C MET A 61 -5.73 0.56 -16.54
N LEU A 62 -4.57 -0.11 -16.54
CA LEU A 62 -3.29 0.51 -16.92
C LEU A 62 -3.33 1.01 -18.36
N ALA A 63 -3.83 0.18 -19.29
CA ALA A 63 -3.97 0.55 -20.69
C ALA A 63 -4.91 1.74 -20.89
N ALA A 64 -6.03 1.77 -20.16
CA ALA A 64 -6.99 2.89 -20.20
C ALA A 64 -6.39 4.21 -19.69
N ASP A 65 -5.49 4.14 -18.70
CA ASP A 65 -4.76 5.29 -18.15
C ASP A 65 -3.52 5.67 -18.99
N GLY A 66 -3.24 4.97 -20.10
CA GLY A 66 -2.03 5.18 -20.91
C GLY A 66 -0.73 4.76 -20.21
N ILE A 67 -0.82 3.90 -19.20
CA ILE A 67 0.31 3.45 -18.37
C ILE A 67 0.83 2.12 -18.93
N GLU A 68 2.15 2.06 -19.17
CA GLU A 68 2.80 0.84 -19.64
C GLU A 68 2.65 -0.35 -18.67
N ALA A 69 2.49 -1.56 -19.21
CA ALA A 69 2.37 -2.80 -18.44
C ALA A 69 3.55 -3.06 -17.49
N LYS A 70 4.77 -2.59 -17.81
CA LYS A 70 5.94 -2.71 -16.90
C LYS A 70 5.73 -2.02 -15.53
N ARG A 71 4.76 -1.10 -15.45
CA ARG A 71 4.37 -0.41 -14.20
C ARG A 71 3.25 -1.16 -13.45
N TYR A 72 2.98 -2.41 -13.78
CA TYR A 72 1.91 -3.22 -13.20
C TYR A 72 1.90 -3.20 -11.66
N HIS A 73 3.09 -3.38 -11.07
CA HIS A 73 3.27 -3.41 -9.61
C HIS A 73 3.32 -2.03 -8.96
N VAL A 74 3.38 -0.93 -9.73
CA VAL A 74 3.44 0.43 -9.18
C VAL A 74 2.06 0.87 -8.71
N LEU A 75 1.94 1.22 -7.42
CA LEU A 75 0.69 1.70 -6.83
C LEU A 75 0.64 3.21 -6.67
N ALA A 76 1.69 3.84 -6.14
CA ALA A 76 1.72 5.27 -5.83
C ALA A 76 0.46 5.66 -5.01
N ASP A 77 -0.33 6.63 -5.46
CA ASP A 77 -1.51 7.12 -4.73
C ASP A 77 -2.63 6.07 -4.65
N LYS A 78 -2.63 5.07 -5.55
CA LYS A 78 -3.59 3.95 -5.53
C LYS A 78 -3.32 2.95 -4.40
N GLN A 79 -2.23 3.11 -3.62
CA GLN A 79 -1.90 2.22 -2.52
C GLN A 79 -2.95 2.21 -1.41
N TRP A 80 -3.60 3.36 -1.15
CA TRP A 80 -4.56 3.49 -0.06
C TRP A 80 -5.82 2.65 -0.31
N ASP A 81 -6.36 2.74 -1.52
CA ASP A 81 -7.50 1.92 -1.95
C ASP A 81 -7.14 0.43 -1.97
N TYR A 82 -5.91 0.13 -2.38
CA TYR A 82 -5.39 -1.23 -2.34
C TYR A 82 -5.32 -1.78 -0.91
N PHE A 83 -4.81 -1.02 0.06
CA PHE A 83 -4.79 -1.42 1.48
C PHE A 83 -6.21 -1.69 2.03
N GLN A 84 -7.17 -0.83 1.69
CA GLN A 84 -8.58 -1.03 2.05
C GLN A 84 -9.16 -2.30 1.43
N GLU A 85 -8.81 -2.57 0.17
CA GLU A 85 -9.19 -3.81 -0.50
C GLU A 85 -8.63 -5.05 0.23
N LEU A 86 -7.36 -5.03 0.64
CA LEU A 86 -6.77 -6.13 1.41
C LEU A 86 -7.50 -6.35 2.74
N CYS A 87 -7.77 -5.29 3.50
CA CYS A 87 -8.54 -5.36 4.75
C CYS A 87 -9.93 -5.96 4.54
N LYS A 88 -10.60 -5.54 3.47
CA LYS A 88 -11.95 -6.02 3.14
C LYS A 88 -11.98 -7.54 3.02
N TYR A 89 -10.95 -8.15 2.41
CA TYR A 89 -10.86 -9.59 2.23
C TYR A 89 -10.28 -10.33 3.43
N SER A 90 -9.28 -9.74 4.12
CA SER A 90 -8.75 -10.35 5.35
C SER A 90 -9.79 -10.36 6.47
N GLY A 91 -10.79 -9.48 6.40
CA GLY A 91 -11.78 -9.28 7.45
C GLY A 91 -11.29 -8.34 8.55
N GLU A 92 -10.10 -7.78 8.41
CA GLU A 92 -9.52 -6.82 9.34
C GLU A 92 -10.12 -5.43 9.16
N ILE A 93 -9.96 -4.60 10.19
CA ILE A 93 -10.37 -3.20 10.16
C ILE A 93 -9.21 -2.38 9.57
N TYR A 94 -9.51 -1.61 8.52
CA TYR A 94 -8.55 -0.65 7.98
C TYR A 94 -8.15 0.36 9.06
N SER A 95 -6.86 0.41 9.37
CA SER A 95 -6.33 1.10 10.54
C SER A 95 -5.26 2.15 10.21
N THR A 96 -4.90 2.32 8.93
CA THR A 96 -3.91 3.31 8.51
C THR A 96 -4.37 4.70 8.95
N PRO A 97 -3.62 5.37 9.84
CA PRO A 97 -3.99 6.68 10.31
C PRO A 97 -3.97 7.71 9.18
N GLU A 98 -4.93 8.65 9.19
CA GLU A 98 -5.04 9.72 8.20
C GLU A 98 -3.74 10.54 8.11
N VAL A 99 -3.10 10.79 9.27
CA VAL A 99 -1.82 11.50 9.36
C VAL A 99 -0.72 10.87 8.50
N ILE A 100 -0.72 9.55 8.31
CA ILE A 100 0.30 8.88 7.50
C ILE A 100 0.12 9.24 6.02
N LYS A 101 -1.13 9.28 5.55
CA LYS A 101 -1.44 9.71 4.18
C LYS A 101 -1.01 11.16 3.96
N GLN A 102 -1.31 12.05 4.91
CA GLN A 102 -0.92 13.46 4.83
C GLN A 102 0.61 13.64 4.76
N ILE A 103 1.37 12.92 5.59
CA ILE A 103 2.85 12.95 5.55
C ILE A 103 3.35 12.39 4.22
N TYR A 104 2.78 11.29 3.72
CA TYR A 104 3.15 10.73 2.42
C TYR A 104 2.91 11.74 1.29
N ASP A 105 1.75 12.38 1.26
CA ASP A 105 1.40 13.37 0.24
C ASP A 105 2.36 14.56 0.27
N GLU A 106 2.71 15.06 1.46
CA GLU A 106 3.68 16.15 1.61
C GLU A 106 5.09 15.76 1.15
N VAL A 107 5.58 14.58 1.55
CA VAL A 107 6.88 14.07 1.13
C VAL A 107 6.92 13.79 -0.37
N SER A 108 5.81 13.30 -0.94
CA SER A 108 5.65 13.06 -2.38
C SER A 108 5.73 14.37 -3.16
N GLU A 109 5.03 15.41 -2.70
CA GLU A 109 5.05 16.73 -3.34
C GLU A 109 6.42 17.41 -3.21
N GLY A 110 7.03 17.36 -2.02
CA GLY A 110 8.38 17.88 -1.81
C GLY A 110 9.42 17.18 -2.69
N ARG A 111 9.28 15.86 -2.92
CA ARG A 111 10.18 15.12 -3.82
C ARG A 111 10.07 15.59 -5.28
N LYS A 112 8.88 16.00 -5.74
CA LYS A 112 8.64 16.52 -7.09
C LYS A 112 9.17 17.95 -7.26
N THR A 113 8.98 18.80 -6.25
CA THR A 113 9.20 20.26 -6.35
C THR A 113 10.56 20.70 -5.82
N ALA A 114 11.15 19.98 -4.86
CA ALA A 114 12.36 20.37 -4.16
C ALA A 114 13.23 19.14 -3.80
N VAL A 115 13.71 18.42 -4.83
CA VAL A 115 14.40 17.12 -4.71
C VAL A 115 15.63 17.13 -3.77
N THR A 116 16.33 18.26 -3.63
CA THR A 116 17.49 18.38 -2.73
C THR A 116 17.11 18.76 -1.30
N GLU A 117 15.92 19.34 -1.11
CA GLU A 117 15.50 19.96 0.15
C GLU A 117 14.50 19.10 0.92
N TYR A 118 13.68 18.27 0.25
CA TYR A 118 12.58 17.56 0.91
C TYR A 118 13.02 16.68 2.08
N LYS A 119 14.25 16.14 2.03
CA LYS A 119 14.85 15.31 3.10
C LYS A 119 15.36 16.11 4.31
N LYS A 120 15.36 17.43 4.27
CA LYS A 120 15.80 18.28 5.39
C LYS A 120 14.71 18.44 6.46
N HIS A 121 13.48 18.06 6.14
CA HIS A 121 12.35 18.13 7.06
C HIS A 121 12.23 16.86 7.90
N SER A 122 11.87 17.03 9.17
CA SER A 122 11.47 15.95 10.09
C SER A 122 10.00 16.08 10.45
N TYR A 123 9.36 14.95 10.76
CA TYR A 123 7.94 14.88 11.06
C TYR A 123 7.73 14.18 12.42
N ARG A 124 6.92 14.78 13.30
CA ARG A 124 6.46 14.15 14.55
C ARG A 124 4.95 14.00 14.50
N ILE A 125 4.48 12.76 14.53
CA ILE A 125 3.06 12.44 14.64
C ILE A 125 2.57 12.86 16.03
N ILE A 126 1.45 13.57 16.10
CA ILE A 126 0.83 14.02 17.35
C ILE A 126 -0.37 13.12 17.68
N ASP A 127 -1.20 12.83 16.69
CA ASP A 127 -2.34 11.93 16.79
C ASP A 127 -2.64 11.27 15.42
N SER A 128 -3.77 10.57 15.29
CA SER A 128 -4.14 9.86 14.06
C SER A 128 -4.44 10.76 12.85
N LYS A 129 -4.54 12.08 13.05
CA LYS A 129 -4.91 13.08 12.05
C LYS A 129 -3.92 14.22 11.89
N THR A 130 -3.02 14.44 12.86
CA THR A 130 -2.15 15.61 12.89
C THR A 130 -0.68 15.27 13.13
N PHE A 131 0.21 16.04 12.50
CA PHE A 131 1.66 15.98 12.68
C PHE A 131 2.24 17.39 12.79
N LYS A 132 3.46 17.48 13.32
CA LYS A 132 4.29 18.68 13.28
C LYS A 132 5.49 18.45 12.37
N LYS A 133 5.79 19.43 11.52
CA LYS A 133 6.96 19.48 10.64
C LYS A 133 8.04 20.36 11.25
N PHE A 134 9.30 19.98 11.07
CA PHE A 134 10.48 20.71 11.55
C PHE A 134 11.49 20.85 10.40
N ASP A 135 12.11 22.03 10.26
CA ASP A 135 13.07 22.33 9.17
C ASP A 135 14.51 21.81 9.42
N SER A 136 14.70 20.94 10.41
CA SER A 136 15.98 20.30 10.70
C SER A 136 15.78 18.97 11.44
N LEU A 137 16.71 18.03 11.26
CA LEU A 137 16.84 16.83 12.08
C LEU A 137 17.19 17.23 13.52
N LYS A 138 16.17 17.55 14.31
CA LYS A 138 16.29 17.63 15.76
C LYS A 138 15.97 16.27 16.34
N PHE A 139 17.02 15.49 16.63
CA PHE A 139 16.91 14.33 17.51
C PHE A 139 16.90 14.84 18.95
N ASP A 140 15.79 15.43 19.38
CA ASP A 140 15.57 15.70 20.80
C ASP A 140 15.06 14.39 21.41
N PHE A 141 16.01 13.60 21.94
CA PHE A 141 15.70 12.50 22.84
C PHE A 141 15.50 13.11 24.23
N ASP A 142 14.23 13.36 24.59
CA ASP A 142 13.84 13.61 25.98
C ASP A 142 13.84 12.30 26.79
#